data_AF-A0A926ZTM3-F1
#
_entry.id   AF-A0A926ZTM3-F1
#
_cell.length_a   1.000
_cell.length_b   1.000
_cell.length_c   1.000
_cell.angle_alpha   90.00
_cell.angle_beta   90.00
_cell.angle_gamma   90.00
#
_symmetry.space_group_name_H-M   'P 1'
#
loop_
_entity.id
_entity.type
_entity.pdbx_description
1 polymer ?
#
loop_
_entity_poly.entity_id
_entity_poly.type
_entity_poly.pdbx_seq_one_letter_code
_entity_poly.pdbx_strand_id
1 'polypeptide(L)' 'MQPDSPVPSAELVKLVNQLIASRQITLAQYQQISATVLADGTVDEQERRQINRLFDAIQAGTVKFMG' A
#
# COMPACT_ATOMS: atom_id res chain seq x y z
N MET A 1 23.13 -14.85 4.62
CA MET A 1 22.51 -14.05 3.55
C MET A 1 21.13 -14.63 3.35
N GLN A 2 20.05 -13.92 3.67
CA GLN A 2 18.70 -14.39 3.37
C GLN A 2 18.49 -14.28 1.85
N PRO A 3 18.20 -15.39 1.15
CA PRO A 3 17.89 -15.32 -0.27
C PRO A 3 16.48 -14.74 -0.41
N ASP A 4 16.31 -13.82 -1.36
CA ASP A 4 15.05 -13.54 -2.03
C ASP A 4 13.84 -13.21 -1.12
N SER A 5 13.94 -12.13 -0.34
CA SER A 5 12.69 -11.39 -0.06
C SER A 5 12.20 -10.82 -1.38
N PRO A 6 10.96 -11.13 -1.83
CA PRO A 6 10.46 -10.56 -3.06
C PRO A 6 10.46 -9.03 -2.94
N VAL A 7 10.89 -8.37 -4.01
CA VAL A 7 10.84 -6.91 -4.09
C VAL A 7 9.36 -6.56 -4.24
N PRO A 8 8.83 -5.62 -3.44
CA PRO A 8 7.42 -5.29 -3.53
C PRO A 8 7.14 -4.83 -4.96
N SER A 9 5.98 -5.21 -5.50
CA SER A 9 5.63 -4.82 -6.86
C SER A 9 5.80 -3.30 -7.04
N ALA A 10 6.53 -2.88 -8.08
CA ALA A 10 6.82 -1.47 -8.32
C ALA A 10 5.53 -0.63 -8.43
N GLU A 11 4.44 -1.27 -8.84
CA GLU A 11 3.10 -0.72 -8.89
C GLU A 11 2.53 -0.42 -7.49
N LEU A 12 2.65 -1.34 -6.52
CA LEU A 12 2.21 -1.11 -5.14
C LEU A 12 2.96 0.06 -4.51
N VAL A 13 4.30 0.09 -4.68
CA VAL A 13 5.14 1.18 -4.15
C VAL A 13 4.69 2.53 -4.74
N LYS A 14 4.47 2.59 -6.05
CA LYS A 14 4.03 3.80 -6.73
C LYS A 14 2.65 4.26 -6.25
N LEU A 15 1.71 3.32 -6.12
CA LEU A 15 0.35 3.60 -5.66
C LEU A 15 0.33 4.14 -4.22
N VAL A 16 1.03 3.48 -3.30
CA VAL A 16 1.14 3.95 -1.90
C VAL A 16 1.76 5.34 -1.82
N ASN A 17 2.84 5.59 -2.56
CA ASN A 17 3.47 6.92 -2.59
C ASN A 17 2.52 8.00 -3.12
N GLN A 18 1.73 7.70 -4.14
CA GLN A 18 0.73 8.63 -4.68
C GLN A 18 -0.34 8.98 -3.66
N LEU A 19 -0.86 7.99 -2.91
CA LEU A 19 -1.91 8.20 -1.91
C LEU A 19 -1.43 8.97 -0.68
N ILE A 20 -0.19 8.71 -0.25
CA ILE A 20 0.43 9.50 0.82
C ILE A 20 0.65 10.94 0.36
N ALA A 21 1.14 11.14 -0.88
CA ALA A 21 1.38 12.47 -1.42
C ALA A 21 0.09 13.26 -1.64
N SER A 22 -0.98 12.62 -2.11
CA SER A 22 -2.30 13.25 -2.28
C SER A 22 -2.99 13.55 -0.95
N ARG A 23 -2.54 12.93 0.16
CA ARG A 23 -3.17 13.00 1.50
C ARG A 23 -4.63 12.53 1.50
N GLN A 24 -5.01 11.77 0.47
CA GLN A 24 -6.39 11.38 0.22
C GLN A 24 -6.43 9.98 -0.35
N ILE A 25 -7.39 9.19 0.12
CA ILE A 25 -7.68 7.86 -0.41
C ILE A 25 -9.18 7.70 -0.62
N THR A 26 -9.58 7.22 -1.79
CA THR A 26 -10.96 6.85 -2.09
C THR A 26 -11.23 5.38 -1.83
N LEU A 27 -12.50 4.99 -1.72
CA LEU A 27 -12.87 3.58 -1.59
C LEU A 27 -12.38 2.73 -2.78
N ALA A 28 -12.43 3.28 -4.00
CA ALA A 28 -11.92 2.60 -5.20
C ALA A 28 -10.41 2.37 -5.13
N GLN A 29 -9.65 3.36 -4.63
CA GLN A 29 -8.19 3.22 -4.45
C GLN A 29 -7.84 2.22 -3.35
N TYR A 30 -8.62 2.19 -2.26
CA TYR A 30 -8.48 1.18 -1.21
C TYR A 30 -8.73 -0.24 -1.76
N GLN A 31 -9.77 -0.41 -2.57
CA GLN A 31 -10.07 -1.68 -3.23
C GLN A 31 -8.96 -2.07 -4.21
N GLN A 32 -8.39 -1.12 -4.94
CA GLN A 32 -7.27 -1.36 -5.86
C GLN A 32 -6.04 -1.87 -5.10
N ILE A 33 -5.68 -1.27 -3.96
CA ILE A 33 -4.58 -1.76 -3.11
C ILE A 33 -4.86 -3.18 -2.64
N SER A 34 -6.06 -3.42 -2.12
CA SER A 34 -6.47 -4.74 -1.63
C SER A 34 -6.36 -5.79 -2.74
N ALA A 35 -6.78 -5.45 -3.96
CA ALA A 35 -6.68 -6.34 -5.11
C ALA A 35 -5.23 -6.59 -5.55
N THR A 36 -4.38 -5.55 -5.61
CA THR A 36 -2.96 -5.68 -5.96
C THR A 36 -2.23 -6.61 -4.97
N VAL A 37 -2.52 -6.46 -3.68
CA VAL A 37 -1.91 -7.23 -2.59
C VAL A 37 -2.40 -8.68 -2.55
N LEU A 38 -3.61 -8.95 -3.04
CA LEU A 38 -4.18 -10.31 -3.11
C LEU A 38 -3.91 -11.00 -4.45
N ALA A 39 -3.33 -10.31 -5.44
CA ALA A 39 -3.20 -10.80 -6.81
C ALA A 39 -2.26 -12.00 -6.97
N ASP A 40 -1.22 -12.11 -6.13
CA ASP A 40 -0.26 -13.21 -6.15
C ASP A 40 -0.55 -14.31 -5.10
N GLY A 41 -1.58 -14.10 -4.26
CA GLY A 41 -1.98 -15.01 -3.20
C GLY A 41 -1.09 -14.98 -1.95
N THR A 42 -0.05 -14.14 -1.90
CA THR A 42 0.88 -14.05 -0.76
C THR A 42 1.43 -12.64 -0.58
N VAL A 43 1.11 -12.00 0.54
CA VAL A 43 1.70 -10.70 0.89
C VAL A 43 3.08 -10.90 1.48
N ASP A 44 4.12 -10.42 0.80
CA ASP A 44 5.47 -10.46 1.33
C ASP A 44 5.73 -9.36 2.39
N GLU A 45 6.87 -9.46 3.08
CA GLU A 45 7.23 -8.51 4.13
C GLU A 45 7.38 -7.06 3.62
N GLN A 46 7.90 -6.87 2.42
CA GLN A 46 8.09 -5.56 1.82
C GLN A 46 6.77 -4.91 1.44
N GLU A 47 5.86 -5.69 0.86
CA GLU A 47 4.50 -5.24 0.52
C GLU A 47 3.72 -4.90 1.79
N ARG A 48 3.81 -5.76 2.81
CA ARG A 48 3.25 -5.48 4.13
C ARG A 48 3.77 -4.16 4.70
N ARG A 49 5.06 -3.86 4.53
CA ARG A 49 5.63 -2.56 4.94
C ARG A 49 5.04 -1.39 4.17
N GLN A 50 4.79 -1.50 2.87
CA GLN A 50 4.16 -0.41 2.11
C GLN A 50 2.72 -0.18 2.56
N ILE A 51 1.98 -1.26 2.77
CA ILE A 51 0.60 -1.19 3.26
C ILE A 51 0.55 -0.54 4.65
N ASN A 52 1.42 -0.99 5.57
CA ASN A 52 1.49 -0.42 6.91
C ASN A 52 1.81 1.08 6.88
N ARG A 53 2.74 1.52 6.02
CA ARG A 53 3.05 2.96 5.88
C ARG A 53 1.82 3.78 5.49
N LEU A 54 0.97 3.26 4.59
CA LEU A 54 -0.27 3.94 4.22
C LEU A 54 -1.26 3.97 5.39
N PHE A 55 -1.44 2.85 6.10
CA PHE A 55 -2.32 2.79 7.26
C PHE A 55 -1.86 3.70 8.40
N ASP A 56 -0.56 3.78 8.67
CA ASP A 56 0.02 4.70 9.64
C ASP A 56 -0.30 6.15 9.26
N ALA A 57 -0.19 6.51 7.97
CA ALA A 57 -0.52 7.84 7.49
C ALA A 57 -2.03 8.16 7.63
N ILE A 58 -2.90 7.16 7.48
CA ILE A 58 -4.34 7.28 7.71
C ILE A 58 -4.64 7.46 9.20
N GLN A 59 -4.06 6.63 10.07
CA GLN A 59 -4.25 6.70 11.53
C GLN A 59 -3.72 8.01 12.11
N ALA A 60 -2.60 8.53 11.57
CA ALA A 60 -2.05 9.83 11.90
C ALA A 60 -2.89 11.01 11.36
N GLY A 61 -3.96 10.74 10.58
CA GLY A 61 -4.80 11.77 9.97
C GLY A 61 -4.12 12.56 8.85
N THR A 62 -2.94 12.13 8.42
CA THR A 62 -2.18 12.74 7.32
C THR A 62 -2.78 12.37 5.97
N VAL A 63 -3.37 11.17 5.87
CA VAL A 63 -4.22 10.74 4.74
C VAL A 63 -5.65 10.63 5.24
N LYS A 64 -6.61 11.18 4.49
CA LYS A 64 -8.04 11.11 4.83
C LYS A 64 -8.80 10.29 3.81
N PHE A 65 -9.80 9.54 4.29
CA PHE A 65 -10.77 8.90 3.40
C PHE A 65 -11.65 9.97 2.75
N MET A 66 -11.75 9.91 1.43
CA MET A 66 -12.72 10.67 0.64
C MET A 66 -13.74 9.68 0.07
N GLY A 67 -14.99 9.85 0.50
CA GLY A 67 -16.15 9.12 -0.03
C GLY A 67 -16.58 9.67 -1.38
#